data_AF-A0A5B6UTX6-F1
#
_entry.id   AF-A0A5B6UTX6-F1
#
_cell.length_a   1.000
_cell.length_b   1.000
_cell.length_c   1.000
_cell.angle_alpha   90.00
_cell.angle_beta   90.00
_cell.angle_gamma   90.00
#
_symmetry.space_group_name_H-M   'P 1'
#
loop_
_entity.id
_entity.type
_entity.pdbx_description
1 polymer ?
#
loop_
_entity_poly.entity_id
_entity_poly.type
_entity_poly.pdbx_seq_one_letter_code
_entity_poly.pdbx_strand_id
1 'polypeptide(L)'
;MYGFVKDTLVSIAKHYQTGESLPEEVYLKLLAARTFRAGSLSLRQRVSRKTQVIPPLPEDRFLCGFNHIFAGGYAAGYYSYKWAEVLSADAFSAFEDAGLNDSKAVKETGHKFRETVLALGGGKAPLEVFVVFRGREPSPEALLRHNGLLPVTART
;
A
#
# COMPACT_ATOMS: atom_id res chain seq x y z
N MET A 1 -1.93 0.71 4.94
CA MET A 1 -3.38 0.41 4.94
C MET A 1 -4.06 0.68 6.28
N TYR A 2 -3.54 0.15 7.40
CA TYR A 2 -4.14 0.37 8.73
C TYR A 2 -4.31 1.84 9.15
N GLY A 3 -3.47 2.75 8.67
CA GLY A 3 -3.60 4.19 8.93
C GLY A 3 -4.89 4.84 8.42
N PHE A 4 -5.70 4.16 7.61
CA PHE A 4 -7.02 4.62 7.18
C PHE A 4 -8.17 3.81 7.76
N VAL A 5 -7.88 2.75 8.53
CA VAL A 5 -8.90 2.01 9.29
C VAL A 5 -9.39 2.92 10.41
N LYS A 6 -10.72 3.13 10.47
CA LYS A 6 -11.35 4.15 11.32
C LYS A 6 -10.89 4.04 12.78
N ASP A 7 -11.03 2.86 13.38
CA ASP A 7 -10.70 2.64 14.79
C ASP A 7 -9.20 2.88 15.07
N THR A 8 -8.33 2.48 14.14
CA THR A 8 -6.88 2.73 14.24
C THR A 8 -6.58 4.22 14.14
N LEU A 9 -7.13 4.93 13.16
CA LEU A 9 -6.87 6.35 12.97
C LEU A 9 -7.40 7.17 14.15
N VAL A 10 -8.64 6.94 14.58
CA VAL A 10 -9.27 7.67 15.70
C VAL A 10 -8.55 7.41 17.03
N SER A 11 -8.00 6.21 17.24
CA SER A 11 -7.20 5.93 18.44
C SER A 11 -5.93 6.78 18.57
N ILE A 12 -5.35 7.19 17.43
CA ILE A 12 -4.08 7.95 17.37
C ILE A 12 -4.36 9.45 17.19
N ALA A 13 -5.41 9.82 16.46
CA ALA A 13 -5.71 11.20 16.10
C ALA A 13 -6.42 11.97 17.23
N LYS A 14 -5.64 12.30 18.28
CA LYS A 14 -6.06 13.17 19.38
C LYS A 14 -5.31 14.50 19.33
N HIS A 15 -6.02 15.60 19.59
CA HIS A 15 -5.38 16.90 19.69
C HIS A 15 -4.38 16.91 20.86
N TYR A 16 -3.14 17.35 20.61
CA TYR A 16 -2.03 17.16 21.55
C TYR A 16 -2.21 17.90 22.89
N GLN A 17 -3.00 18.98 22.91
CA GLN A 17 -3.28 19.74 24.14
C GLN A 17 -4.61 19.36 24.78
N THR A 18 -5.67 19.22 23.98
CA THR A 18 -7.04 19.05 24.49
C THR A 18 -7.44 17.59 24.62
N GLY A 19 -6.71 16.67 24.00
CA GLY A 19 -7.02 15.23 23.98
C GLY A 19 -8.24 14.86 23.15
N GLU A 20 -8.93 15.83 22.55
CA GLU A 20 -10.13 15.61 21.74
C GLU A 20 -9.83 14.78 20.51
N SER A 21 -10.74 13.88 20.16
CA SER A 21 -10.60 13.01 18.99
C SER A 21 -10.93 13.77 17.71
N LEU A 22 -10.29 13.37 16.61
CA LEU A 22 -10.54 13.96 15.29
C LEU A 22 -12.04 13.93 14.93
N PRO A 23 -12.64 15.06 14.50
CA PRO A 23 -14.02 15.08 14.05
C PRO A 23 -14.26 14.14 12.86
N GLU A 24 -15.41 13.47 12.83
CA GLU A 24 -15.78 12.50 11.78
C GLU A 24 -15.72 13.11 10.37
N GLU A 25 -16.15 14.36 10.22
CA GLU A 25 -16.13 15.07 8.93
C GLU A 25 -14.69 15.18 8.37
N VAL A 26 -13.70 15.38 9.23
CA VAL A 26 -12.30 15.51 8.84
C VAL A 26 -11.70 14.13 8.51
N TYR A 27 -12.09 13.08 9.23
CA TYR A 27 -11.74 11.69 8.88
C TYR A 27 -12.23 11.34 7.46
N LEU A 28 -13.46 11.69 7.12
CA LEU A 28 -14.02 11.44 5.78
C LEU A 28 -13.25 12.19 4.68
N LYS A 29 -12.80 13.43 4.94
CA LYS A 29 -11.94 14.19 4.00
C LYS A 29 -10.57 13.52 3.81
N LEU A 30 -9.95 12.99 4.87
CA LEU A 30 -8.69 12.25 4.78
C LEU A 30 -8.85 10.96 3.98
N LEU A 31 -9.95 10.25 4.19
CA LEU A 31 -10.27 9.05 3.42
C LEU A 31 -10.48 9.37 1.94
N ALA A 32 -11.17 10.48 1.62
CA ALA A 32 -11.38 10.93 0.24
C ALA A 32 -10.08 11.35 -0.46
N ALA A 33 -9.10 11.90 0.27
CA ALA A 33 -7.81 12.28 -0.27
C ALA A 33 -6.85 11.09 -0.51
N ARG A 34 -7.21 9.87 -0.08
CA ARG A 34 -6.33 8.68 -0.12
C ARG A 34 -5.77 8.37 -1.50
N THR A 35 -6.53 8.62 -2.57
CA THR A 35 -6.14 8.31 -3.95
C THR A 35 -5.58 9.52 -4.71
N PHE A 36 -5.43 10.68 -4.04
CA PHE A 36 -4.91 11.87 -4.67
C PHE A 36 -3.44 11.68 -5.09
N ARG A 37 -3.18 11.77 -6.41
CA ARG A 37 -1.85 11.67 -7.04
C ARG A 37 -1.14 10.31 -6.90
N ALA A 38 -1.88 9.21 -6.83
CA ALA A 38 -1.36 7.85 -6.61
C ALA A 38 -0.39 7.29 -7.69
N GLY A 39 -0.16 7.99 -8.80
CA GLY A 39 0.71 7.51 -9.89
C GLY A 39 1.88 8.44 -10.18
N SER A 40 3.12 8.06 -9.86
CA SER A 40 4.38 8.63 -10.40
C SER A 40 5.62 7.84 -9.92
N LEU A 41 6.53 7.42 -10.83
CA LEU A 41 8.01 7.32 -10.61
C LEU A 41 8.81 6.98 -11.92
N SER A 42 10.12 7.30 -12.01
CA SER A 42 10.85 7.74 -13.24
C SER A 42 12.21 7.06 -13.63
N LEU A 43 12.66 7.25 -14.90
CA LEU A 43 14.06 7.09 -15.40
C LEU A 43 14.39 7.88 -16.73
N ARG A 44 15.06 9.04 -16.71
CA ARG A 44 14.45 10.38 -16.59
C ARG A 44 13.97 11.06 -17.89
N GLN A 45 14.42 10.74 -19.11
CA GLN A 45 13.89 11.43 -20.32
C GLN A 45 13.15 10.45 -21.23
N ARG A 46 13.82 9.36 -21.61
CA ARG A 46 13.21 8.32 -22.44
C ARG A 46 12.13 7.52 -21.70
N VAL A 47 12.37 7.12 -20.45
CA VAL A 47 11.34 6.40 -19.67
C VAL A 47 10.24 7.36 -19.22
N SER A 48 10.59 8.60 -18.89
CA SER A 48 9.59 9.62 -18.52
C SER A 48 8.56 9.92 -19.60
N ARG A 49 8.89 9.77 -20.90
CA ARG A 49 7.88 9.83 -21.97
C ARG A 49 6.74 8.83 -21.81
N LYS A 50 6.99 7.70 -21.14
CA LYS A 50 6.01 6.64 -20.89
C LYS A 50 5.51 6.61 -19.45
N THR A 51 6.19 7.28 -18.51
CA THR A 51 5.89 7.18 -17.08
C THR A 51 5.57 8.51 -16.40
N GLN A 52 5.65 9.62 -17.13
CA GLN A 52 5.30 10.96 -16.66
C GLN A 52 4.41 11.66 -17.67
N VAL A 53 3.46 12.47 -17.18
CA VAL A 53 2.53 13.25 -18.03
C VAL A 53 3.23 14.44 -18.67
N ILE A 54 4.24 15.00 -17.98
CA ILE A 54 5.06 16.11 -18.47
C ILE A 54 6.54 15.72 -18.43
N PRO A 55 7.36 16.19 -19.39
CA PRO A 55 8.79 15.94 -19.36
C PRO A 55 9.44 16.65 -18.15
N PRO A 56 10.47 16.05 -17.54
CA PRO A 56 11.23 16.73 -16.51
C PRO A 56 12.09 17.85 -17.09
N LEU A 57 12.44 18.82 -16.25
CA LEU A 57 13.28 19.95 -16.62
C LEU A 57 14.69 19.47 -17.05
N PRO A 58 15.34 20.15 -18.02
CA PRO A 58 16.73 19.84 -18.40
C PRO A 58 17.72 19.90 -17.23
N GLU A 59 17.45 20.73 -16.22
CA GLU A 59 18.26 20.95 -15.03
C GLU A 59 18.01 19.91 -13.93
N ASP A 60 17.00 19.03 -14.06
CA ASP A 60 16.68 18.02 -13.05
C ASP A 60 17.88 17.07 -12.81
N ARG A 61 18.32 16.98 -11.55
CA ARG A 61 19.41 16.11 -11.08
C ARG A 61 18.98 15.11 -10.01
N PHE A 62 17.71 14.69 -9.96
CA PHE A 62 17.20 13.83 -8.88
C PHE A 62 18.01 12.53 -8.67
N LEU A 63 18.65 11.99 -9.71
CA LEU A 63 19.44 10.74 -9.61
C LEU A 63 20.67 10.94 -8.70
N CYS A 64 21.23 12.15 -8.64
CA CYS A 64 22.35 12.46 -7.74
C CYS A 64 21.96 12.34 -6.26
N GLY A 65 20.66 12.43 -5.94
CA GLY A 65 20.13 12.18 -4.61
C GLY A 65 19.43 10.82 -4.45
N PHE A 66 19.51 9.92 -5.45
CA PHE A 66 18.74 8.68 -5.44
C PHE A 66 19.46 7.55 -4.68
N ASN A 67 19.62 7.75 -3.37
CA ASN A 67 20.39 6.87 -2.51
C ASN A 67 19.92 5.42 -2.50
N HIS A 68 18.62 5.15 -2.72
CA HIS A 68 18.09 3.79 -2.72
C HIS A 68 18.82 2.86 -3.71
N ILE A 69 19.17 3.36 -4.90
CA ILE A 69 19.81 2.54 -5.95
C ILE A 69 21.33 2.72 -6.02
N PHE A 70 21.87 3.83 -5.49
CA PHE A 70 23.31 4.15 -5.58
C PHE A 70 24.07 3.95 -4.27
N ALA A 71 23.40 3.99 -3.12
CA ALA A 71 23.99 3.89 -1.78
C ALA A 71 23.10 3.07 -0.82
N GLY A 72 22.30 2.15 -1.37
CA GLY A 72 21.36 1.32 -0.63
C GLY A 72 21.15 -0.04 -1.29
N GLY A 73 20.27 -0.86 -0.71
CA GLY A 73 20.04 -2.24 -1.17
C GLY A 73 19.12 -2.40 -2.39
N TYR A 74 18.74 -1.32 -3.07
CA TYR A 74 17.74 -1.36 -4.15
C TYR A 74 18.33 -1.18 -5.56
N ALA A 75 19.64 -1.35 -5.72
CA ALA A 75 20.26 -1.40 -7.04
C ALA A 75 19.60 -2.49 -7.90
N ALA A 76 19.06 -2.11 -9.07
CA ALA A 76 18.20 -2.96 -9.91
C ALA A 76 16.99 -3.61 -9.18
N GLY A 77 16.62 -3.10 -8.01
CA GLY A 77 15.60 -3.66 -7.13
C GLY A 77 14.56 -2.63 -6.67
N TYR A 78 14.55 -1.41 -7.21
CA TYR A 78 13.60 -0.40 -6.77
C TYR A 78 12.13 -0.75 -7.11
N TYR A 79 11.91 -1.63 -8.09
CA TYR A 79 10.58 -2.18 -8.39
C TYR A 79 10.01 -3.04 -7.24
N SER A 80 10.87 -3.52 -6.33
CA SER A 80 10.48 -4.37 -5.19
C SER A 80 9.43 -3.70 -4.31
N TYR A 81 9.38 -2.37 -4.24
CA TYR A 81 8.30 -1.65 -3.55
C TYR A 81 6.94 -1.97 -4.16
N LYS A 82 6.77 -1.79 -5.47
CA LYS A 82 5.49 -2.07 -6.15
C LYS A 82 5.17 -3.56 -6.19
N TRP A 83 6.18 -4.41 -6.32
CA TRP A 83 6.02 -5.86 -6.21
C TRP A 83 5.47 -6.27 -4.83
N ALA A 84 6.09 -5.78 -3.75
CA ALA A 84 5.61 -6.03 -2.40
C ALA A 84 4.26 -5.33 -2.11
N GLU A 85 3.96 -4.22 -2.78
CA GLU A 85 2.68 -3.52 -2.62
C GLU A 85 1.51 -4.37 -3.12
N VAL A 86 1.67 -5.12 -4.22
CA VAL A 86 0.67 -6.12 -4.67
C VAL A 86 0.38 -7.12 -3.56
N LEU A 87 1.43 -7.71 -2.97
CA LEU A 87 1.31 -8.68 -1.89
C LEU A 87 0.64 -8.05 -0.66
N SER A 88 1.06 -6.86 -0.25
CA SER A 88 0.50 -6.22 0.95
C SER A 88 -0.96 -5.78 0.77
N ALA A 89 -1.34 -5.28 -0.41
CA ALA A 89 -2.72 -4.89 -0.72
C ALA A 89 -3.64 -6.12 -0.74
N ASP A 90 -3.18 -7.20 -1.37
CA ASP A 90 -3.93 -8.45 -1.40
C ASP A 90 -3.97 -9.14 -0.03
N ALA A 91 -2.91 -9.07 0.76
CA ALA A 91 -2.91 -9.54 2.13
C ALA A 91 -3.91 -8.75 3.00
N PHE A 92 -3.97 -7.42 2.84
CA PHE A 92 -4.97 -6.60 3.53
C PHE A 92 -6.39 -6.91 3.06
N SER A 93 -6.58 -7.26 1.79
CA SER A 93 -7.90 -7.68 1.29
C SER A 93 -8.45 -8.90 2.04
N ALA A 94 -7.59 -9.77 2.60
CA ALA A 94 -8.06 -10.86 3.47
C ALA A 94 -8.74 -10.35 4.75
N PHE A 95 -8.31 -9.20 5.29
CA PHE A 95 -8.97 -8.55 6.42
C PHE A 95 -10.27 -7.84 5.98
N GLU A 96 -10.31 -7.30 4.75
CA GLU A 96 -11.54 -6.76 4.17
C GLU A 96 -12.58 -7.87 3.96
N ASP A 97 -12.19 -9.02 3.40
CA ASP A 97 -13.01 -10.20 3.17
C ASP A 97 -13.57 -10.77 4.49
N ALA A 98 -12.74 -10.80 5.54
CA ALA A 98 -13.13 -11.26 6.88
C ALA A 98 -14.05 -10.27 7.63
N GLY A 99 -14.05 -8.99 7.24
CA GLY A 99 -14.83 -7.91 7.85
C GLY A 99 -14.03 -7.10 8.87
N LEU A 100 -13.63 -5.89 8.48
CA LEU A 100 -12.83 -4.98 9.33
C LEU A 100 -13.54 -4.50 10.61
N ASN A 101 -14.87 -4.56 10.64
CA ASN A 101 -15.67 -4.14 11.80
C ASN A 101 -15.94 -5.31 12.78
N ASP A 102 -15.56 -6.54 12.41
CA ASP A 102 -15.66 -7.71 13.29
C ASP A 102 -14.32 -7.93 14.02
N SER A 103 -14.28 -7.56 15.29
CA SER A 103 -13.08 -7.70 16.12
C SER A 103 -12.59 -9.15 16.22
N LYS A 104 -13.48 -10.14 16.18
CA LYS A 104 -13.10 -11.56 16.23
C LYS A 104 -12.45 -11.97 14.93
N ALA A 105 -13.08 -11.65 13.79
CA ALA A 105 -12.55 -11.98 12.47
C ALA A 105 -11.20 -11.29 12.18
N VAL A 106 -11.04 -10.04 12.63
CA VAL A 106 -9.78 -9.30 12.56
C VAL A 106 -8.68 -9.97 13.40
N LYS A 107 -8.99 -10.42 14.62
CA LYS A 107 -8.04 -11.13 15.48
C LYS A 107 -7.61 -12.47 14.89
N GLU A 108 -8.56 -13.24 14.36
CA GLU A 108 -8.27 -14.54 13.73
C GLU A 108 -7.39 -14.37 12.49
N THR A 109 -7.72 -13.42 11.61
CA THR A 109 -6.92 -13.09 10.43
C THR A 109 -5.54 -12.55 10.81
N GLY A 110 -5.47 -11.70 11.84
CA GLY A 110 -4.22 -11.17 12.39
C GLY A 110 -3.32 -12.27 12.98
N HIS A 111 -3.89 -13.23 13.69
CA HIS A 111 -3.17 -14.39 14.19
C HIS A 111 -2.61 -15.23 13.03
N LYS A 112 -3.41 -15.49 12.00
CA LYS A 112 -2.94 -16.19 10.79
C LYS A 112 -1.78 -15.45 10.12
N PHE A 113 -1.87 -14.12 9.99
CA PHE A 113 -0.81 -13.28 9.42
C PHE A 113 0.48 -13.36 10.24
N ARG A 114 0.36 -13.35 11.58
CA ARG A 114 1.48 -13.51 12.51
C ARG A 114 2.18 -14.85 12.32
N GLU A 115 1.45 -15.96 12.34
CA GLU A 115 2.01 -17.32 12.25
C GLU A 115 2.58 -17.66 10.87
N THR A 116 2.36 -16.82 9.86
CA THR A 116 2.83 -17.04 8.49
C THR A 116 3.84 -15.96 8.09
N VAL A 117 3.34 -14.82 7.61
CA VAL A 117 4.12 -13.74 7.00
C VAL A 117 5.17 -13.18 7.97
N LEU A 118 4.85 -13.08 9.26
CA LEU A 118 5.78 -12.53 10.26
C LEU A 118 6.68 -13.58 10.93
N ALA A 119 6.22 -14.84 11.04
CA ALA A 119 6.94 -15.88 11.77
C ALA A 119 7.96 -16.66 10.92
N LEU A 120 7.69 -16.86 9.62
CA LEU A 120 8.47 -17.79 8.80
C LEU A 120 9.76 -17.20 8.21
N GLY A 121 9.94 -15.88 8.26
CA GLY A 121 11.16 -15.20 7.80
C GLY A 121 11.60 -15.66 6.41
N GLY A 122 12.91 -15.91 6.25
CA GLY A 122 13.49 -16.48 5.04
C GLY A 122 13.56 -18.01 5.01
N GLY A 123 12.98 -18.71 5.99
CA GLY A 123 13.06 -20.17 6.10
C GLY A 123 12.13 -20.92 5.14
N LYS A 124 11.24 -20.21 4.44
CA LYS A 124 10.33 -20.74 3.43
C LYS A 124 10.23 -19.77 2.26
N ALA A 125 9.95 -20.27 1.06
CA ALA A 125 9.79 -19.42 -0.12
C ALA A 125 8.65 -18.40 0.09
N PRO A 126 8.86 -17.09 -0.19
CA PRO A 126 7.87 -16.05 0.11
C PRO A 126 6.49 -16.27 -0.52
N LEU A 127 6.45 -16.80 -1.75
CA LEU A 127 5.19 -17.10 -2.43
C LEU A 127 4.40 -18.19 -1.69
N GLU A 128 5.07 -19.23 -1.21
CA GLU A 128 4.41 -20.29 -0.44
C GLU A 128 3.88 -19.75 0.89
N VAL A 129 4.66 -18.90 1.58
CA VAL A 129 4.21 -18.22 2.81
C VAL A 129 2.95 -17.41 2.53
N PHE A 130 2.95 -16.64 1.44
CA PHE A 130 1.80 -15.85 1.02
C PHE A 130 0.58 -16.72 0.73
N VAL A 131 0.73 -17.83 -0.01
CA VAL A 131 -0.37 -18.74 -0.34
C VAL A 131 -0.95 -19.38 0.93
N VAL A 132 -0.11 -19.78 1.89
CA VAL A 132 -0.58 -20.32 3.19
C VAL A 132 -1.42 -19.28 3.94
N PHE A 133 -1.00 -18.02 3.93
CA PHE A 133 -1.78 -16.92 4.53
C PHE A 133 -3.08 -16.64 3.76
N ARG A 134 -2.97 -16.38 2.45
CA ARG A 134 -4.04 -15.83 1.60
C ARG A 134 -5.03 -16.89 1.11
N GLY A 135 -4.62 -18.15 1.05
CA GLY A 135 -5.38 -19.29 0.50
C GLY A 135 -5.30 -19.41 -1.03
N ARG A 136 -4.62 -18.48 -1.71
CA ARG A 136 -4.42 -18.43 -3.16
C ARG A 136 -3.16 -17.64 -3.51
N GLU A 137 -2.74 -17.71 -4.77
CA GLU A 137 -1.71 -16.84 -5.33
C GLU A 137 -2.12 -15.35 -5.32
N PRO A 138 -1.15 -14.42 -5.33
CA PRO A 138 -1.42 -13.00 -5.25
C PRO A 138 -2.10 -12.43 -6.50
N SER A 139 -3.00 -11.47 -6.29
CA SER A 139 -3.69 -10.72 -7.34
C SER A 139 -3.40 -9.22 -7.23
N PRO A 140 -3.14 -8.51 -8.34
CA PRO A 140 -2.97 -7.05 -8.34
C PRO A 140 -4.29 -6.28 -8.16
N GLU A 141 -5.44 -6.96 -8.19
CA GLU A 141 -6.75 -6.31 -8.15
C GLU A 141 -6.97 -5.48 -6.88
N ALA A 142 -6.59 -6.00 -5.72
CA ALA A 142 -6.69 -5.27 -4.45
C ALA A 142 -5.88 -3.98 -4.49
N LEU A 143 -4.66 -4.02 -5.04
CA LEU A 143 -3.82 -2.84 -5.23
C LEU A 143 -4.50 -1.80 -6.12
N LEU A 144 -5.03 -2.23 -7.27
CA LEU A 144 -5.72 -1.35 -8.21
C LEU A 144 -6.97 -0.74 -7.58
N ARG A 145 -7.79 -1.54 -6.89
CA ARG A 145 -9.01 -1.10 -6.19
C ARG A 145 -8.70 -0.08 -5.11
N HIS A 146 -7.70 -0.35 -4.27
CA HIS A 146 -7.29 0.56 -3.19
C HIS A 146 -6.75 1.90 -3.68
N ASN A 147 -6.27 1.95 -4.92
CA ASN A 147 -5.77 3.16 -5.57
C ASN A 147 -6.80 3.79 -6.54
N GLY A 148 -8.00 3.22 -6.69
CA GLY A 148 -9.01 3.72 -7.62
C GLY A 148 -8.62 3.59 -9.10
N LEU A 149 -7.82 2.58 -9.43
CA LEU A 149 -7.26 2.34 -10.77
C LEU A 149 -7.91 1.16 -11.51
N LEU A 150 -9.00 0.60 -10.97
CA LEU A 150 -9.78 -0.39 -11.70
C LEU A 150 -10.50 0.28 -12.89
N PRO A 151 -10.68 -0.46 -14.02
CA PRO A 151 -11.44 0.07 -15.14
C PRO A 151 -12.86 0.44 -14.70
N VAL A 152 -13.31 1.64 -15.03
CA VAL A 152 -14.73 1.99 -14.90
C VAL A 152 -15.48 1.21 -15.97
N THR A 153 -16.22 0.16 -15.57
CA THR A 153 -17.17 -0.48 -16.48
C THR A 153 -18.18 0.57 -16.92
N ALA A 154 -18.19 0.89 -18.22
CA ALA A 154 -19.18 1.77 -18.81
C ALA A 154 -20.57 1.18 -18.51
N ARG A 155 -21.39 1.92 -17.77
CA ARG A 155 -22.81 1.59 -17.60
C ARG A 155 -23.47 1.83 -18.96
N THR A 156 -23.79 0.74 -19.67
CA THR A 156 -24.73 0.74 -20.80
C THR A 156 -26.16 0.91 -20.28
#